data_AF-A0A935TFL5-F1
#
_entry.id   AF-A0A935TFL5-F1
#
_cell.length_a   1.000
_cell.length_b   1.000
_cell.length_c   1.000
_cell.angle_alpha   90.00
_cell.angle_beta   90.00
_cell.angle_gamma   90.00
#
_symmetry.space_group_name_H-M   'P 1'
#
loop_
_entity.id
_entity.type
_entity.pdbx_description
1 polymer ?
#
loop_
_entity_poly.entity_id
_entity_poly.type
_entity_poly.pdbx_seq_one_letter_code
_entity_poly.pdbx_strand_id
1 'polypeptide(L)'
;MSSAGNPLNTIANRSTVAPLPVYVPQPGYTYAGTGATFNEFPAIPRIDSGSNTIATRGQTPPLIEITDSNAVKTSVGTSAIYTNPGGTLISGVSNFGNQPGFDRYLVPGQTNLKFDQFPGAPTVTDGSKIAFKGNFAGGTGVYWTDAADSTSPIYRIADNTTAGTDFSGGSTAPPSASKGQVVFLGVDNEDNPTKGGIFRAALETNNNPTLTKVVSLGAVTPGFPDADNTFSRLGEALSFDGRYLAFWGGVGAATKSVILKCPDDGNQDVLNYCVNGPDGIAPGDPGDSGDSFDNTIEQVPLNQGIFVKDLMDNSLDLVASTWGGDGFTDFVYWGFTGRPPGVGHGDDPEESLELARWRSTSFVAGDNGMVAFKGSKEEIFGLYLAKALSDPLLTLAEKGDDGSLIDPDATGMPITALGIERDGFRNGWLAISASMANDEESMAGVYVTRVPEPGTLALFGIAAAGLAWRRRK
;
A
#
# COMPACT_ATOMS: atom_id res chain seq x y z
N MET A 1 18.87 -11.54 7.84
CA MET A 1 19.07 -11.81 6.40
C MET A 1 19.27 -13.30 6.29
N SER A 2 18.50 -13.96 5.41
CA SER A 2 18.30 -15.41 5.36
C SER A 2 19.57 -16.16 5.74
N SER A 3 19.56 -16.83 6.89
CA SER A 3 20.62 -17.79 7.17
C SER A 3 20.59 -18.82 6.05
N ALA A 4 21.74 -19.07 5.43
CA ALA A 4 21.91 -20.22 4.55
C ALA A 4 21.31 -21.45 5.25
N GLY A 5 20.27 -22.03 4.64
CA GLY A 5 19.53 -23.16 5.21
C GLY A 5 18.04 -22.94 5.51
N ASN A 6 17.49 -21.72 5.37
CA ASN A 6 16.04 -21.52 5.40
C ASN A 6 15.47 -21.39 3.98
N PRO A 7 14.80 -22.41 3.43
CA PRO A 7 14.24 -22.33 2.08
C PRO A 7 13.16 -21.23 2.01
N LEU A 8 13.26 -20.37 1.00
CA LEU A 8 12.18 -19.46 0.64
C LEU A 8 11.02 -20.29 0.07
N ASN A 9 9.88 -20.28 0.76
CA ASN A 9 8.67 -20.93 0.26
C ASN A 9 7.88 -19.95 -0.58
N THR A 10 7.78 -20.20 -1.88
CA THR A 10 6.87 -19.46 -2.76
C THR A 10 5.44 -19.74 -2.34
N ILE A 11 4.72 -18.69 -1.89
CA ILE A 11 3.28 -18.80 -1.56
C ILE A 11 2.45 -18.79 -2.85
N ALA A 12 2.77 -17.90 -3.79
CA ALA A 12 2.15 -17.82 -5.11
C ALA A 12 3.07 -17.13 -6.12
N ASN A 13 2.93 -17.47 -7.40
CA ASN A 13 3.53 -16.77 -8.54
C ASN A 13 2.56 -16.80 -9.74
N ARG A 14 2.94 -16.23 -10.89
CA ARG A 14 2.09 -16.19 -12.10
C ARG A 14 1.71 -17.56 -12.69
N SER A 15 2.45 -18.61 -12.35
CA SER A 15 2.12 -19.99 -12.73
C SER A 15 1.26 -20.73 -11.71
N THR A 16 1.03 -20.14 -10.53
CA THR A 16 0.13 -20.68 -9.52
C THR A 16 -1.31 -20.59 -10.02
N VAL A 17 -2.01 -21.71 -10.02
CA VAL A 17 -3.46 -21.74 -10.25
C VAL A 17 -4.15 -20.98 -9.13
N ALA A 18 -4.93 -19.97 -9.49
CA ALA A 18 -5.61 -19.15 -8.52
C ALA A 18 -6.71 -19.98 -7.80
N PRO A 19 -6.72 -19.99 -6.45
CA PRO A 19 -7.74 -20.70 -5.70
C PRO A 19 -9.14 -20.20 -6.06
N LEU A 20 -10.07 -21.14 -6.28
CA LEU A 20 -11.46 -20.79 -6.51
C LEU A 20 -12.07 -20.21 -5.22
N PRO A 21 -12.94 -19.19 -5.32
CA PRO A 21 -13.76 -18.75 -4.20
C PRO A 21 -14.67 -19.87 -3.68
N VAL A 22 -15.02 -19.78 -2.39
CA VAL A 22 -16.03 -20.65 -1.79
C VAL A 22 -17.41 -20.22 -2.28
N TYR A 23 -18.25 -21.18 -2.68
CA TYR A 23 -19.61 -20.94 -3.13
C TYR A 23 -20.60 -21.99 -2.62
N VAL A 24 -21.87 -21.60 -2.58
CA VAL A 24 -22.99 -22.50 -2.27
C VAL A 24 -23.70 -22.83 -3.60
N PRO A 25 -23.69 -24.09 -4.07
CA PRO A 25 -24.32 -24.47 -5.33
C PRO A 25 -25.79 -24.06 -5.40
N GLN A 26 -26.17 -23.43 -6.51
CA GLN A 26 -27.55 -23.02 -6.75
C GLN A 26 -28.29 -24.00 -7.67
N PRO A 27 -29.56 -24.33 -7.39
CA PRO A 27 -30.37 -25.15 -8.30
C PRO A 27 -30.44 -24.55 -9.70
N GLY A 28 -30.19 -25.37 -10.72
CA GLY A 28 -30.25 -24.94 -12.12
C GLY A 28 -28.97 -24.27 -12.64
N TYR A 29 -27.92 -24.16 -11.83
CA TYR A 29 -26.61 -23.63 -12.24
C TYR A 29 -25.54 -24.72 -12.28
N THR A 30 -24.69 -24.68 -13.31
CA THR A 30 -23.45 -25.47 -13.35
C THR A 30 -22.25 -24.55 -13.29
N TYR A 31 -21.23 -24.97 -12.53
CA TYR A 31 -20.03 -24.18 -12.27
C TYR A 31 -18.81 -24.97 -12.76
N ALA A 32 -18.04 -24.39 -13.68
CA ALA A 32 -16.82 -24.99 -14.20
C ALA A 32 -15.63 -24.08 -13.88
N GLY A 33 -14.65 -24.59 -13.13
CA GLY A 33 -13.39 -23.89 -12.89
C GLY A 33 -12.53 -23.89 -14.15
N THR A 34 -11.87 -22.76 -14.43
CA THR A 34 -11.08 -22.57 -15.67
C THR A 34 -9.62 -23.00 -15.54
N GLY A 35 -9.14 -23.27 -14.31
CA GLY A 35 -7.72 -23.53 -14.05
C GLY A 35 -6.83 -22.30 -14.29
N ALA A 36 -7.42 -21.11 -14.29
CA ALA A 36 -6.73 -19.85 -14.51
C ALA A 36 -5.61 -19.63 -13.47
N THR A 37 -4.51 -19.07 -13.95
CA THR A 37 -3.36 -18.65 -13.13
C THR A 37 -3.34 -17.13 -12.97
N PHE A 38 -2.49 -16.64 -12.08
CA PHE A 38 -2.36 -15.21 -11.84
C PHE A 38 -1.72 -14.47 -13.02
N ASN A 39 -2.35 -13.38 -13.45
CA ASN A 39 -1.75 -12.39 -14.35
C ASN A 39 -0.70 -11.58 -13.59
N GLU A 40 -1.04 -11.10 -12.40
CA GLU A 40 -0.18 -10.26 -11.57
C GLU A 40 -0.63 -10.18 -10.11
N PHE A 41 0.26 -9.66 -9.27
CA PHE A 41 0.02 -9.26 -7.88
C PHE A 41 0.22 -7.74 -7.78
N PRO A 42 -0.85 -6.94 -7.92
CA PRO A 42 -0.76 -5.47 -8.05
C PRO A 42 -0.43 -4.74 -6.75
N ALA A 43 -0.16 -5.47 -5.67
CA ALA A 43 0.18 -4.93 -4.36
C ALA A 43 1.20 -5.84 -3.69
N ILE A 44 2.12 -5.25 -2.93
CA ILE A 44 3.04 -6.05 -2.10
C ILE A 44 2.22 -6.77 -1.01
N PRO A 45 2.37 -8.10 -0.85
CA PRO A 45 1.68 -8.85 0.19
C PRO A 45 1.97 -8.29 1.58
N ARG A 46 0.93 -8.24 2.42
CA ARG A 46 1.07 -7.92 3.85
C ARG A 46 1.16 -9.18 4.66
N ILE A 47 1.87 -9.12 5.78
CA ILE A 47 2.07 -10.25 6.70
C ILE A 47 1.44 -9.86 8.04
N ASP A 48 0.74 -10.81 8.64
CA ASP A 48 0.18 -10.65 9.97
C ASP A 48 1.31 -10.49 11.00
N SER A 49 1.11 -9.59 11.97
CA SER A 49 2.09 -9.34 13.02
C SER A 49 2.34 -10.56 13.93
N GLY A 50 1.35 -11.46 14.05
CA GLY A 50 1.37 -12.61 14.96
C GLY A 50 1.48 -13.98 14.28
N SER A 51 1.55 -14.06 12.96
CA SER A 51 1.53 -15.34 12.24
C SER A 51 2.19 -15.26 10.86
N ASN A 52 2.29 -16.41 10.18
CA ASN A 52 2.78 -16.48 8.80
C ASN A 52 1.66 -16.24 7.76
N THR A 53 0.48 -15.80 8.20
CA THR A 53 -0.61 -15.48 7.28
C THR A 53 -0.27 -14.21 6.52
N ILE A 54 -0.48 -14.25 5.21
CA ILE A 54 -0.35 -13.11 4.32
C ILE A 54 -1.71 -12.67 3.79
N ALA A 55 -1.80 -11.44 3.30
CA ALA A 55 -2.87 -11.01 2.41
C ALA A 55 -2.29 -10.28 1.21
N THR A 56 -2.75 -10.62 0.02
CA THR A 56 -2.37 -9.95 -1.22
C THR A 56 -3.56 -9.85 -2.16
N ARG A 57 -3.55 -8.85 -3.04
CA ARG A 57 -4.41 -8.83 -4.21
C ARG A 57 -3.81 -9.68 -5.32
N GLY A 58 -4.66 -10.36 -6.07
CA GLY A 58 -4.28 -11.02 -7.32
C GLY A 58 -5.29 -10.69 -8.43
N GLN A 59 -4.79 -10.60 -9.65
CA GLN A 59 -5.61 -10.51 -10.86
C GLN A 59 -5.45 -11.78 -11.70
N THR A 60 -6.52 -12.20 -12.33
CA THR A 60 -6.60 -13.44 -13.10
C THR A 60 -7.49 -13.23 -14.33
N PRO A 61 -7.38 -14.08 -15.36
CA PRO A 61 -8.52 -14.35 -16.24
C PRO A 61 -9.72 -14.83 -15.41
N PRO A 62 -10.94 -14.86 -15.98
CA PRO A 62 -12.10 -15.40 -15.28
C PRO A 62 -11.83 -16.79 -14.67
N LEU A 63 -12.08 -16.95 -13.37
CA LEU A 63 -11.82 -18.20 -12.63
C LEU A 63 -12.92 -19.25 -12.82
N ILE A 64 -14.16 -18.82 -13.04
CA ILE A 64 -15.33 -19.69 -13.11
C ILE A 64 -16.20 -19.31 -14.31
N GLU A 65 -16.63 -20.33 -15.06
CA GLU A 65 -17.77 -20.25 -15.99
C GLU A 65 -19.02 -20.77 -15.28
N ILE A 66 -20.07 -19.95 -15.26
CA ILE A 66 -21.39 -20.29 -14.72
C ILE A 66 -22.32 -20.48 -15.92
N THR A 67 -22.99 -21.64 -15.99
CA THR A 67 -24.08 -21.86 -16.96
C THR A 67 -25.41 -21.88 -16.22
N ASP A 68 -26.34 -21.02 -16.63
CA ASP A 68 -27.68 -20.93 -16.05
C ASP A 68 -28.63 -22.01 -16.61
N SER A 69 -29.88 -22.03 -16.10
CA SER A 69 -30.91 -22.97 -16.54
C SER A 69 -31.35 -22.79 -18.01
N ASN A 70 -31.02 -21.66 -18.63
CA ASN A 70 -31.31 -21.34 -20.03
C ASN A 70 -30.10 -21.60 -20.94
N ALA A 71 -29.05 -22.25 -20.44
CA ALA A 71 -27.78 -22.49 -21.13
C ALA A 71 -26.99 -21.22 -21.49
N VAL A 72 -27.24 -20.10 -20.80
CA VAL A 72 -26.43 -18.89 -20.90
C VAL A 72 -25.17 -19.06 -20.06
N LYS A 73 -24.02 -18.77 -20.66
CA LYS A 73 -22.71 -18.85 -20.03
C LYS A 73 -22.21 -17.48 -19.61
N THR A 74 -21.71 -17.38 -18.38
CA THR A 74 -21.11 -16.17 -17.82
C THR A 74 -19.74 -16.51 -17.23
N SER A 75 -18.70 -15.80 -17.67
CA SER A 75 -17.35 -15.94 -17.11
C SER A 75 -17.10 -14.85 -16.07
N VAL A 76 -16.67 -15.23 -14.87
CA VAL A 76 -16.56 -14.33 -13.71
C VAL A 76 -15.29 -14.60 -12.88
N GLY A 77 -14.89 -13.60 -12.07
CA GLY A 77 -13.77 -13.72 -11.15
C GLY A 77 -12.44 -13.30 -11.76
N THR A 78 -12.21 -12.00 -11.88
CA THR A 78 -10.98 -11.44 -12.46
C THR A 78 -10.09 -10.78 -11.40
N SER A 79 -10.62 -10.58 -10.19
CA SER A 79 -9.98 -9.82 -9.12
C SER A 79 -10.40 -10.36 -7.77
N ALA A 80 -9.43 -10.62 -6.90
CA ALA A 80 -9.67 -11.16 -5.57
C ALA A 80 -8.55 -10.80 -4.60
N ILE A 81 -8.85 -10.96 -3.32
CA ILE A 81 -7.87 -10.94 -2.23
C ILE A 81 -7.61 -12.38 -1.83
N TYR A 82 -6.32 -12.75 -1.85
CA TYR A 82 -5.82 -14.05 -1.52
C TYR A 82 -5.08 -14.01 -0.20
N THR A 83 -5.26 -15.07 0.59
CA THR A 83 -4.65 -15.21 1.91
C THR A 83 -4.35 -16.67 2.18
N ASN A 84 -3.67 -16.99 3.27
CA ASN A 84 -3.32 -18.35 3.63
C ASN A 84 -3.43 -18.62 5.15
N PRO A 85 -4.60 -18.40 5.78
CA PRO A 85 -4.79 -18.82 7.17
C PRO A 85 -4.56 -20.33 7.24
N GLY A 86 -3.54 -20.75 8.00
CA GLY A 86 -3.14 -22.17 8.08
C GLY A 86 -2.24 -22.66 6.93
N GLY A 87 -1.69 -21.77 6.10
CA GLY A 87 -0.57 -22.04 5.19
C GLY A 87 -0.93 -22.34 3.73
N THR A 88 -2.18 -22.71 3.42
CA THR A 88 -2.64 -22.92 2.03
C THR A 88 -3.28 -21.66 1.48
N LEU A 89 -2.91 -21.24 0.26
CA LEU A 89 -3.52 -20.08 -0.38
C LEU A 89 -5.01 -20.35 -0.70
N ILE A 90 -5.86 -19.41 -0.34
CA ILE A 90 -7.30 -19.40 -0.58
C ILE A 90 -7.74 -18.04 -1.12
N SER A 91 -8.92 -17.98 -1.75
CA SER A 91 -9.60 -16.73 -2.09
C SER A 91 -10.40 -16.25 -0.88
N GLY A 92 -9.87 -15.26 -0.15
CA GLY A 92 -10.53 -14.67 1.02
C GLY A 92 -11.71 -13.78 0.66
N VAL A 93 -11.56 -12.98 -0.41
CA VAL A 93 -12.60 -12.09 -0.95
C VAL A 93 -12.49 -12.08 -2.46
N SER A 94 -13.61 -11.99 -3.18
CA SER A 94 -13.57 -11.93 -4.64
C SER A 94 -14.75 -11.16 -5.24
N ASN A 95 -14.61 -10.70 -6.48
CA ASN A 95 -15.61 -9.87 -7.17
C ASN A 95 -16.82 -10.65 -7.73
N PHE A 96 -17.16 -11.81 -7.13
CA PHE A 96 -18.31 -12.64 -7.55
C PHE A 96 -19.65 -12.25 -6.93
N GLY A 97 -19.70 -11.27 -6.02
CA GLY A 97 -20.83 -11.09 -5.09
C GLY A 97 -22.24 -11.12 -5.71
N ASN A 98 -22.41 -10.62 -6.93
CA ASN A 98 -23.71 -10.58 -7.62
C ASN A 98 -24.07 -11.86 -8.39
N GLN A 99 -23.25 -12.91 -8.29
CA GLN A 99 -23.50 -14.20 -8.93
C GLN A 99 -24.21 -15.16 -7.95
N PRO A 100 -25.16 -15.97 -8.43
CA PRO A 100 -25.86 -16.94 -7.59
C PRO A 100 -24.90 -17.88 -6.86
N GLY A 101 -25.03 -17.96 -5.53
CA GLY A 101 -24.18 -18.81 -4.68
C GLY A 101 -22.92 -18.13 -4.13
N PHE A 102 -22.71 -16.86 -4.47
CA PHE A 102 -21.56 -16.05 -4.03
C PHE A 102 -21.95 -14.87 -3.13
N ASP A 103 -23.17 -14.89 -2.58
CA ASP A 103 -23.77 -13.75 -1.84
C ASP A 103 -22.92 -13.25 -0.67
N ARG A 104 -22.05 -14.11 -0.10
CA ARG A 104 -21.11 -13.72 0.97
C ARG A 104 -20.12 -12.63 0.55
N TYR A 105 -19.89 -12.47 -0.75
CA TYR A 105 -18.99 -11.48 -1.35
C TYR A 105 -19.70 -10.22 -1.85
N LEU A 106 -21.01 -10.06 -1.54
CA LEU A 106 -21.74 -8.84 -1.82
C LEU A 106 -21.16 -7.66 -1.04
N VAL A 107 -21.31 -6.46 -1.61
CA VAL A 107 -21.08 -5.20 -0.88
C VAL A 107 -22.07 -5.14 0.27
N PRO A 108 -21.63 -5.10 1.54
CA PRO A 108 -22.55 -5.14 2.67
C PRO A 108 -23.49 -3.93 2.69
N GLY A 109 -24.77 -4.19 2.94
CA GLY A 109 -25.81 -3.16 2.96
C GLY A 109 -26.33 -2.75 1.58
N GLN A 110 -25.85 -3.36 0.50
CA GLN A 110 -26.30 -3.11 -0.88
C GLN A 110 -27.04 -4.34 -1.43
N THR A 111 -28.03 -4.10 -2.28
CA THR A 111 -28.83 -5.18 -2.90
C THR A 111 -28.15 -5.66 -4.19
N ASN A 112 -27.73 -6.92 -4.22
CA ASN A 112 -27.16 -7.59 -5.39
C ASN A 112 -25.99 -6.83 -6.06
N LEU A 113 -25.16 -6.16 -5.25
CA LEU A 113 -24.01 -5.40 -5.73
C LEU A 113 -22.71 -6.14 -5.41
N LYS A 114 -21.89 -6.37 -6.44
CA LYS A 114 -20.52 -6.89 -6.28
C LYS A 114 -19.53 -5.73 -6.06
N PHE A 115 -18.36 -6.06 -5.52
CA PHE A 115 -17.19 -5.21 -5.69
C PHE A 115 -16.73 -5.26 -7.14
N ASP A 116 -16.26 -4.13 -7.67
CA ASP A 116 -15.64 -4.05 -8.99
C ASP A 116 -14.15 -4.36 -8.88
N GLN A 117 -13.48 -3.74 -7.89
CA GLN A 117 -12.05 -3.83 -7.70
C GLN A 117 -11.68 -3.71 -6.21
N PHE A 118 -10.50 -4.23 -5.85
CA PHE A 118 -9.88 -4.08 -4.53
C PHE A 118 -8.61 -3.22 -4.65
N PRO A 119 -8.68 -1.90 -4.54
CA PRO A 119 -7.50 -1.04 -4.72
C PRO A 119 -6.51 -1.14 -3.56
N GLY A 120 -5.22 -1.02 -3.88
CA GLY A 120 -4.12 -1.08 -2.91
C GLY A 120 -3.93 -2.44 -2.24
N ALA A 121 -3.09 -2.45 -1.20
CA ALA A 121 -2.77 -3.66 -0.46
C ALA A 121 -3.84 -3.94 0.62
N PRO A 122 -4.42 -5.14 0.68
CA PRO A 122 -5.20 -5.58 1.83
C PRO A 122 -4.26 -5.84 3.01
N THR A 123 -4.77 -5.77 4.23
CA THR A 123 -4.02 -6.07 5.46
C THR A 123 -4.62 -7.30 6.14
N VAL A 124 -3.80 -8.05 6.87
CA VAL A 124 -4.24 -9.19 7.68
C VAL A 124 -3.87 -8.97 9.15
N THR A 125 -4.76 -9.39 10.05
CA THR A 125 -4.54 -9.38 11.50
C THR A 125 -5.15 -10.62 12.14
N ASP A 126 -4.63 -10.97 13.32
CA ASP A 126 -5.16 -12.03 14.17
C ASP A 126 -5.22 -13.39 13.44
N GLY A 127 -4.23 -13.66 12.58
CA GLY A 127 -4.09 -14.92 11.85
C GLY A 127 -5.04 -15.15 10.67
N SER A 128 -6.20 -14.50 10.60
CA SER A 128 -7.21 -14.79 9.55
C SER A 128 -8.10 -13.61 9.14
N LYS A 129 -8.13 -12.52 9.90
CA LYS A 129 -9.01 -11.38 9.57
C LYS A 129 -8.34 -10.53 8.52
N ILE A 130 -9.02 -10.34 7.38
CA ILE A 130 -8.55 -9.50 6.29
C ILE A 130 -9.34 -8.20 6.31
N ALA A 131 -8.66 -7.06 6.34
CA ALA A 131 -9.28 -5.76 6.06
C ALA A 131 -8.77 -5.21 4.73
N PHE A 132 -9.64 -4.53 3.98
CA PHE A 132 -9.34 -4.11 2.62
C PHE A 132 -10.16 -2.91 2.17
N LYS A 133 -9.66 -2.18 1.17
CA LYS A 133 -10.44 -1.20 0.41
C LYS A 133 -11.15 -1.92 -0.74
N GLY A 134 -12.44 -1.65 -0.90
CA GLY A 134 -13.26 -2.17 -1.99
C GLY A 134 -13.94 -1.03 -2.73
N ASN A 135 -13.86 -1.06 -4.07
CA ASN A 135 -14.63 -0.19 -4.95
C ASN A 135 -15.83 -0.94 -5.50
N PHE A 136 -16.93 -0.23 -5.71
CA PHE A 136 -18.17 -0.75 -6.26
C PHE A 136 -18.89 0.37 -7.02
N ALA A 137 -19.89 0.00 -7.82
CA ALA A 137 -20.67 0.98 -8.57
C ALA A 137 -21.29 2.03 -7.63
N GLY A 138 -20.82 3.28 -7.74
CA GLY A 138 -21.27 4.40 -6.92
C GLY A 138 -20.48 4.65 -5.63
N GLY A 139 -19.41 3.90 -5.34
CA GLY A 139 -18.63 4.19 -4.14
C GLY A 139 -17.37 3.37 -3.88
N THR A 140 -16.80 3.68 -2.72
CA THR A 140 -15.60 3.05 -2.18
C THR A 140 -15.71 2.97 -0.66
N GLY A 141 -15.08 1.97 -0.07
CA GLY A 141 -15.08 1.81 1.37
C GLY A 141 -14.04 0.83 1.88
N VAL A 142 -14.00 0.72 3.20
CA VAL A 142 -13.16 -0.19 3.97
C VAL A 142 -14.04 -1.27 4.58
N TYR A 143 -13.61 -2.51 4.39
CA TYR A 143 -14.35 -3.71 4.75
C TYR A 143 -13.44 -4.72 5.41
N TRP A 144 -14.03 -5.71 6.08
CA TRP A 144 -13.27 -6.86 6.57
C TRP A 144 -14.06 -8.17 6.49
N THR A 145 -13.36 -9.29 6.55
CA THR A 145 -13.95 -10.62 6.70
C THR A 145 -12.99 -11.54 7.46
N ASP A 146 -13.50 -12.62 8.04
CA ASP A 146 -12.67 -13.69 8.58
C ASP A 146 -12.47 -14.77 7.52
N ALA A 147 -11.26 -14.83 6.95
CA ALA A 147 -10.99 -15.75 5.86
C ALA A 147 -10.79 -17.21 6.32
N ALA A 148 -10.64 -17.47 7.62
CA ALA A 148 -10.63 -18.83 8.14
C ALA A 148 -12.03 -19.43 8.22
N ASP A 149 -13.08 -18.61 8.26
CA ASP A 149 -14.46 -19.04 8.26
C ASP A 149 -15.06 -18.94 6.84
N SER A 150 -15.31 -20.10 6.23
CA SER A 150 -15.88 -20.21 4.88
C SER A 150 -17.34 -19.75 4.79
N THR A 151 -17.97 -19.38 5.91
CA THR A 151 -19.32 -18.82 5.98
C THR A 151 -19.35 -17.34 6.34
N SER A 152 -18.20 -16.77 6.74
CA SER A 152 -18.11 -15.36 7.13
C SER A 152 -18.51 -14.46 5.96
N PRO A 153 -19.48 -13.55 6.13
CA PRO A 153 -19.74 -12.53 5.13
C PRO A 153 -18.65 -11.47 5.16
N ILE A 154 -18.71 -10.53 4.21
CA ILE A 154 -17.98 -9.28 4.33
C ILE A 154 -18.75 -8.37 5.29
N TYR A 155 -18.01 -7.70 6.17
CA TYR A 155 -18.53 -6.69 7.08
C TYR A 155 -18.03 -5.31 6.66
N ARG A 156 -18.92 -4.32 6.67
CA ARG A 156 -18.57 -2.92 6.43
C ARG A 156 -17.95 -2.30 7.68
N ILE A 157 -16.82 -1.62 7.51
CA ILE A 157 -16.26 -0.72 8.51
C ILE A 157 -16.78 0.69 8.24
N ALA A 158 -16.55 1.19 7.02
CA ALA A 158 -17.04 2.46 6.54
C ALA A 158 -17.00 2.50 5.01
N ASP A 159 -17.83 3.33 4.41
CA ASP A 159 -17.81 3.65 2.99
C ASP A 159 -18.14 5.13 2.77
N ASN A 160 -18.02 5.61 1.54
CA ASN A 160 -18.38 6.96 1.16
C ASN A 160 -19.87 7.31 1.37
N THR A 161 -20.71 6.38 1.82
CA THR A 161 -22.12 6.62 2.20
C THR A 161 -22.34 6.65 3.72
N THR A 162 -21.28 6.46 4.52
CA THR A 162 -21.37 6.39 5.97
C THR A 162 -21.75 7.75 6.56
N ALA A 163 -23.01 7.88 6.94
CA ALA A 163 -23.60 9.13 7.40
C ALA A 163 -22.89 9.69 8.64
N GLY A 164 -22.76 11.02 8.69
CA GLY A 164 -22.15 11.73 9.82
C GLY A 164 -20.62 11.66 9.86
N THR A 165 -19.98 11.12 8.82
CA THR A 165 -18.53 11.14 8.66
C THR A 165 -18.08 12.27 7.73
N ASP A 166 -16.89 12.81 7.99
CA ASP A 166 -16.29 13.88 7.18
C ASP A 166 -15.98 13.45 5.73
N PHE A 167 -15.88 12.14 5.47
CA PHE A 167 -15.56 11.58 4.16
C PHE A 167 -16.79 11.07 3.40
N SER A 168 -18.00 11.36 3.90
CA SER A 168 -19.22 11.05 3.18
C SER A 168 -19.23 11.78 1.83
N GLY A 169 -19.47 11.04 0.75
CA GLY A 169 -19.39 11.50 -0.64
C GLY A 169 -17.98 11.47 -1.23
N GLY A 170 -16.95 11.20 -0.43
CA GLY A 170 -15.55 11.21 -0.83
C GLY A 170 -14.93 9.82 -1.02
N SER A 171 -13.68 9.66 -0.58
CA SER A 171 -12.87 8.46 -0.80
C SER A 171 -12.25 7.94 0.50
N THR A 172 -11.87 6.66 0.48
CA THR A 172 -11.14 5.99 1.57
C THR A 172 -9.85 5.40 1.03
N ALA A 173 -8.84 5.23 1.87
CA ALA A 173 -7.57 4.60 1.48
C ALA A 173 -7.49 3.13 1.92
N PRO A 174 -6.60 2.32 1.31
CA PRO A 174 -6.33 0.96 1.77
C PRO A 174 -5.90 0.94 3.25
N PRO A 175 -6.51 0.06 4.08
CA PRO A 175 -6.32 0.07 5.52
C PRO A 175 -4.99 -0.56 5.97
N SER A 176 -4.64 -0.33 7.24
CA SER A 176 -3.68 -1.14 8.01
C SER A 176 -4.37 -1.65 9.27
N ALA A 177 -4.12 -2.89 9.67
CA ALA A 177 -4.81 -3.53 10.79
C ALA A 177 -3.85 -4.32 11.68
N SER A 178 -4.14 -4.32 12.97
CA SER A 178 -3.43 -5.09 13.99
C SER A 178 -4.30 -5.22 15.24
N LYS A 179 -4.21 -6.35 15.95
CA LYS A 179 -4.89 -6.64 17.24
C LYS A 179 -6.40 -6.35 17.19
N GLY A 180 -7.07 -6.84 16.15
CA GLY A 180 -8.52 -6.67 15.97
C GLY A 180 -8.98 -5.23 15.70
N GLN A 181 -8.05 -4.31 15.43
CA GLN A 181 -8.34 -2.92 15.08
C GLN A 181 -7.83 -2.60 13.68
N VAL A 182 -8.47 -1.60 13.06
CA VAL A 182 -8.14 -1.12 11.73
C VAL A 182 -8.00 0.39 11.74
N VAL A 183 -7.06 0.89 10.96
CA VAL A 183 -6.94 2.31 10.63
C VAL A 183 -7.02 2.52 9.12
N PHE A 184 -7.60 3.63 8.71
CA PHE A 184 -7.69 4.04 7.31
C PHE A 184 -7.81 5.56 7.19
N LEU A 185 -7.34 6.11 6.07
CA LEU A 185 -7.60 7.49 5.71
C LEU A 185 -8.98 7.57 5.06
N GLY A 186 -9.79 8.55 5.47
CA GLY A 186 -11.03 8.93 4.79
C GLY A 186 -11.04 10.44 4.55
N VAL A 187 -11.34 10.86 3.33
CA VAL A 187 -11.38 12.28 2.92
C VAL A 187 -12.63 12.59 2.10
N ASP A 188 -13.07 13.84 2.14
CA ASP A 188 -14.23 14.33 1.38
C ASP A 188 -13.98 14.41 -0.13
N ASN A 189 -12.74 14.62 -0.55
CA ASN A 189 -12.32 14.66 -1.94
C ASN A 189 -10.89 14.10 -2.05
N GLU A 190 -10.65 13.14 -2.94
CA GLU A 190 -9.35 12.52 -3.14
C GLU A 190 -8.31 13.48 -3.75
N ASP A 191 -8.74 14.33 -4.70
CA ASP A 191 -7.84 15.22 -5.44
C ASP A 191 -7.40 16.42 -4.59
N ASN A 192 -8.34 16.99 -3.84
CA ASN A 192 -8.11 18.15 -2.99
C ASN A 192 -8.90 18.06 -1.67
N PRO A 193 -8.42 17.28 -0.70
CA PRO A 193 -9.13 17.01 0.53
C PRO A 193 -9.24 18.27 1.39
N THR A 194 -10.45 18.58 1.87
CA THR A 194 -10.72 19.71 2.78
C THR A 194 -11.20 19.27 4.16
N LYS A 195 -11.73 18.05 4.25
CA LYS A 195 -12.20 17.42 5.49
C LYS A 195 -11.78 15.96 5.53
N GLY A 196 -11.83 15.38 6.73
CA GLY A 196 -11.47 13.99 6.94
C GLY A 196 -10.28 13.85 7.85
N GLY A 197 -9.60 12.72 7.70
CA GLY A 197 -8.56 12.32 8.63
C GLY A 197 -8.32 10.82 8.64
N ILE A 198 -7.49 10.39 9.58
CA ILE A 198 -7.26 8.98 9.84
C ILE A 198 -8.28 8.53 10.89
N PHE A 199 -9.01 7.46 10.58
CA PHE A 199 -10.02 6.86 11.42
C PHE A 199 -9.54 5.52 11.94
N ARG A 200 -9.91 5.20 13.18
CA ARG A 200 -9.73 3.90 13.81
C ARG A 200 -11.10 3.28 14.08
N ALA A 201 -11.21 1.98 13.85
CA ALA A 201 -12.37 1.18 14.23
C ALA A 201 -11.93 -0.20 14.77
N ALA A 202 -12.81 -0.85 15.52
CA ALA A 202 -12.69 -2.28 15.78
C ALA A 202 -13.25 -3.08 14.61
N LEU A 203 -12.73 -4.29 14.38
CA LEU A 203 -13.25 -5.23 13.41
C LEU A 203 -14.53 -5.90 13.95
N GLU A 204 -15.63 -5.15 13.99
CA GLU A 204 -16.93 -5.59 14.49
C GLU A 204 -17.83 -6.14 13.37
N THR A 205 -18.75 -7.03 13.73
CA THR A 205 -19.68 -7.67 12.78
C THR A 205 -20.98 -6.90 12.58
N ASN A 206 -21.10 -5.70 13.14
CA ASN A 206 -22.33 -4.87 13.12
C ASN A 206 -22.50 -4.00 11.86
N ASN A 207 -21.57 -4.09 10.89
CA ASN A 207 -21.57 -3.33 9.63
C ASN A 207 -21.50 -1.79 9.75
N ASN A 208 -21.26 -1.27 10.96
CA ASN A 208 -21.09 0.15 11.26
C ASN A 208 -20.38 0.30 12.63
N PRO A 209 -19.12 -0.17 12.76
CA PRO A 209 -18.39 -0.01 14.00
C PRO A 209 -18.25 1.48 14.35
N THR A 210 -18.03 1.77 15.63
CA THR A 210 -17.76 3.14 16.06
C THR A 210 -16.44 3.64 15.47
N LEU A 211 -16.51 4.68 14.65
CA LEU A 211 -15.33 5.33 14.07
C LEU A 211 -14.79 6.38 15.03
N THR A 212 -13.51 6.26 15.38
CA THR A 212 -12.77 7.29 16.12
C THR A 212 -11.81 7.99 15.16
N LYS A 213 -11.98 9.29 14.94
CA LYS A 213 -11.00 10.08 14.20
C LYS A 213 -9.78 10.33 15.08
N VAL A 214 -8.62 9.79 14.70
CA VAL A 214 -7.38 9.83 15.50
C VAL A 214 -6.39 10.90 15.02
N VAL A 215 -6.52 11.33 13.77
CA VAL A 215 -5.82 12.48 13.18
C VAL A 215 -6.81 13.19 12.27
N SER A 216 -6.88 14.51 12.33
CA SER A 216 -7.78 15.31 11.48
C SER A 216 -6.98 16.15 10.49
N LEU A 217 -7.50 16.31 9.28
CA LEU A 217 -7.09 17.43 8.43
C LEU A 217 -7.43 18.74 9.12
N GLY A 218 -6.54 19.73 9.00
CA GLY A 218 -6.62 21.01 9.72
C GLY A 218 -6.21 20.96 11.20
N ALA A 219 -5.86 19.79 11.75
CA ALA A 219 -5.31 19.73 13.10
C ALA A 219 -3.88 20.30 13.14
N VAL A 220 -3.56 21.00 14.24
CA VAL A 220 -2.20 21.49 14.52
C VAL A 220 -1.25 20.30 14.71
N THR A 221 -0.06 20.43 14.13
CA THR A 221 1.01 19.43 14.18
C THR A 221 2.26 19.98 14.89
N PRO A 222 3.00 19.15 15.65
CA PRO A 222 4.27 19.55 16.24
C PRO A 222 5.37 19.78 15.20
N GLY A 223 6.37 20.60 15.55
CA GLY A 223 7.62 20.74 14.82
C GLY A 223 7.60 21.68 13.60
N PHE A 224 6.50 22.42 13.39
CA PHE A 224 6.37 23.43 12.33
C PHE A 224 6.00 24.81 12.92
N PRO A 225 6.25 25.92 12.21
CA PRO A 225 5.96 27.27 12.70
C PRO A 225 4.47 27.52 12.91
N ASP A 226 4.13 28.17 14.04
CA ASP A 226 2.75 28.34 14.51
C ASP A 226 1.77 29.01 13.53
N ALA A 227 2.26 29.81 12.57
CA ALA A 227 1.39 30.52 11.63
C ALA A 227 0.79 29.62 10.52
N ASP A 228 1.37 28.43 10.26
CA ASP A 228 0.95 27.52 9.18
C ASP A 228 1.31 26.05 9.49
N ASN A 229 1.00 25.59 10.71
CA ASN A 229 1.36 24.25 11.22
C ASN A 229 0.18 23.27 11.28
N THR A 230 -0.79 23.36 10.35
CA THR A 230 -1.91 22.41 10.32
C THR A 230 -1.74 21.38 9.21
N PHE A 231 -2.27 20.18 9.41
CA PHE A 231 -2.28 19.15 8.35
C PHE A 231 -3.12 19.61 7.16
N SER A 232 -2.50 19.82 6.01
CA SER A 232 -3.17 20.11 4.74
C SER A 232 -3.39 18.86 3.90
N ARG A 233 -2.56 17.83 4.10
CA ARG A 233 -2.69 16.50 3.46
C ARG A 233 -2.27 15.39 4.43
N LEU A 234 -2.82 14.20 4.24
CA LEU A 234 -2.44 12.99 4.96
C LEU A 234 -2.22 11.86 3.96
N GLY A 235 -1.23 11.01 4.22
CA GLY A 235 -0.86 9.93 3.31
C GLY A 235 -1.77 8.71 3.43
N GLU A 236 -2.01 8.05 2.29
CA GLU A 236 -2.78 6.80 2.24
C GLU A 236 -2.04 5.60 2.84
N ALA A 237 -0.71 5.68 2.89
CA ALA A 237 0.15 4.64 3.41
C ALA A 237 0.27 4.77 4.92
N LEU A 238 -0.61 4.07 5.62
CA LEU A 238 -0.62 3.99 7.08
C LEU A 238 0.04 2.71 7.55
N SER A 239 0.82 2.79 8.62
CA SER A 239 1.35 1.63 9.34
C SER A 239 0.84 1.62 10.76
N PHE A 240 0.19 0.54 11.18
CA PHE A 240 -0.44 0.45 12.50
C PHE A 240 -0.15 -0.88 13.21
N ASP A 241 0.43 -0.83 14.41
CA ASP A 241 0.83 -2.03 15.17
C ASP A 241 -0.15 -2.43 16.28
N GLY A 242 -1.31 -1.75 16.36
CA GLY A 242 -2.31 -1.93 17.40
C GLY A 242 -2.26 -0.85 18.50
N ARG A 243 -1.18 -0.06 18.57
CA ARG A 243 -1.05 1.09 19.48
C ARG A 243 -0.51 2.33 18.75
N TYR A 244 0.59 2.18 18.02
CA TYR A 244 1.25 3.24 17.29
C TYR A 244 0.76 3.27 15.85
N LEU A 245 0.43 4.47 15.39
CA LEU A 245 0.07 4.78 14.02
C LEU A 245 1.18 5.65 13.43
N ALA A 246 1.89 5.15 12.43
CA ALA A 246 2.87 5.90 11.65
C ALA A 246 2.27 6.33 10.30
N PHE A 247 2.49 7.58 9.91
CA PHE A 247 1.91 8.17 8.70
C PHE A 247 2.74 9.36 8.19
N TRP A 248 2.55 9.72 6.92
CA TRP A 248 3.03 10.97 6.34
C TRP A 248 1.94 12.04 6.38
N GLY A 249 2.34 13.30 6.59
CA GLY A 249 1.45 14.46 6.50
C GLY A 249 2.09 15.64 5.79
N GLY A 250 1.32 16.28 4.91
CA GLY A 250 1.62 17.61 4.39
C GLY A 250 1.14 18.69 5.36
N VAL A 251 1.92 19.75 5.54
CA VAL A 251 1.70 20.77 6.56
C VAL A 251 1.61 22.15 5.90
N GLY A 252 0.59 22.89 6.27
CA GLY A 252 0.36 24.24 5.77
C GLY A 252 0.00 24.34 4.30
N ALA A 253 -0.11 25.57 3.79
CA ALA A 253 -0.65 25.84 2.45
C ALA A 253 0.43 25.92 1.36
N ALA A 254 1.71 26.09 1.73
CA ALA A 254 2.79 26.22 0.75
C ALA A 254 3.03 24.92 -0.02
N THR A 255 3.16 25.01 -1.34
CA THR A 255 3.52 23.89 -2.22
C THR A 255 4.82 24.14 -2.97
N LYS A 256 5.41 23.07 -3.50
CA LYS A 256 6.49 23.09 -4.47
C LYS A 256 6.11 22.27 -5.69
N SER A 257 6.73 22.59 -6.82
CA SER A 257 6.54 21.84 -8.07
C SER A 257 7.50 20.66 -8.13
N VAL A 258 7.02 19.51 -8.59
CA VAL A 258 7.81 18.33 -8.93
C VAL A 258 7.52 17.96 -10.37
N ILE A 259 8.56 17.66 -11.15
CA ILE A 259 8.44 17.20 -12.52
C ILE A 259 8.46 15.66 -12.50
N LEU A 260 7.39 15.05 -12.97
CA LEU A 260 7.25 13.61 -13.13
C LEU A 260 7.73 13.22 -14.53
N LYS A 261 8.62 12.23 -14.60
CA LYS A 261 9.17 11.74 -15.86
C LYS A 261 8.80 10.28 -16.03
N CYS A 262 8.38 9.91 -17.23
CA CYS A 262 8.10 8.52 -17.54
C CYS A 262 9.32 7.65 -17.23
N PRO A 263 9.13 6.45 -16.64
CA PRO A 263 10.25 5.59 -16.29
C PRO A 263 10.95 5.06 -17.55
N ASP A 264 12.25 4.78 -17.43
CA ASP A 264 13.06 4.21 -18.52
C ASP A 264 12.90 2.68 -18.64
N ASP A 265 12.32 2.04 -17.63
CA ASP A 265 12.15 0.59 -17.52
C ASP A 265 10.73 0.20 -17.06
N GLY A 266 10.35 -1.06 -17.33
CA GLY A 266 9.06 -1.61 -16.93
C GLY A 266 8.30 -2.31 -18.06
N ASN A 267 6.98 -2.38 -17.93
CA ASN A 267 6.11 -2.98 -18.94
C ASN A 267 6.02 -2.06 -20.18
N GLN A 268 6.38 -2.58 -21.35
CA GLN A 268 6.46 -1.78 -22.58
C GLN A 268 5.15 -1.08 -22.95
N ASP A 269 3.99 -1.70 -22.72
CA ASP A 269 2.69 -1.09 -23.04
C ASP A 269 2.40 0.09 -22.11
N VAL A 270 2.75 -0.03 -20.82
CA VAL A 270 2.64 1.06 -19.83
C VAL A 270 3.60 2.20 -20.17
N LEU A 271 4.83 1.88 -20.56
CA LEU A 271 5.83 2.87 -20.99
C LEU A 271 5.36 3.65 -22.21
N ASN A 272 4.91 2.94 -23.25
CA ASN A 272 4.40 3.56 -24.46
C ASN A 272 3.20 4.46 -24.16
N TYR A 273 2.29 4.02 -23.29
CA TYR A 273 1.15 4.84 -22.90
C TYR A 273 1.55 6.08 -22.07
N CYS A 274 2.59 5.97 -21.24
CA CYS A 274 3.13 7.12 -20.51
C CYS A 274 3.71 8.17 -21.48
N VAL A 275 4.55 7.73 -22.41
CA VAL A 275 5.28 8.61 -23.33
C VAL A 275 4.36 9.19 -24.42
N ASN A 276 3.51 8.36 -25.01
CA ASN A 276 2.67 8.74 -26.15
C ASN A 276 1.28 9.25 -25.76
N GLY A 277 0.93 9.21 -24.47
CA GLY A 277 -0.37 9.68 -24.00
C GLY A 277 -1.58 8.88 -24.53
N PRO A 278 -2.80 9.36 -24.23
CA PRO A 278 -4.06 8.78 -24.70
C PRO A 278 -4.23 8.69 -26.23
N ASP A 279 -3.66 9.63 -27.01
CA ASP A 279 -3.77 9.59 -28.47
C ASP A 279 -2.87 8.53 -29.13
N GLY A 280 -1.88 8.01 -28.39
CA GLY A 280 -0.95 6.97 -28.84
C GLY A 280 0.10 7.47 -29.83
N ILE A 281 0.26 8.79 -29.97
CA ILE A 281 1.19 9.45 -30.89
C ILE A 281 2.40 9.94 -30.08
N ALA A 282 3.61 9.72 -30.61
CA ALA A 282 4.81 10.15 -29.91
C ALA A 282 4.90 11.69 -29.84
N PRO A 283 5.43 12.27 -28.75
CA PRO A 283 5.56 13.71 -28.62
C PRO A 283 6.33 14.34 -29.79
N GLY A 284 5.71 15.31 -30.47
CA GLY A 284 6.25 16.02 -31.62
C GLY A 284 5.96 15.40 -33.00
N ASP A 285 5.28 14.24 -33.06
CA ASP A 285 4.84 13.66 -34.34
C ASP A 285 3.58 14.35 -34.90
N PRO A 286 3.35 14.32 -36.23
CA PRO A 286 2.15 14.90 -36.81
C PRO A 286 0.86 14.26 -36.28
N GLY A 287 0.05 15.05 -35.58
CA GLY A 287 -1.20 14.59 -34.96
C GLY A 287 -1.14 14.49 -33.44
N ASP A 288 0.05 14.65 -32.85
CA ASP A 288 0.26 14.75 -31.40
C ASP A 288 -0.60 15.88 -30.80
N SER A 289 -1.42 15.51 -29.82
CA SER A 289 -2.28 16.43 -29.07
C SER A 289 -1.57 17.09 -27.89
N GLY A 290 -0.34 16.67 -27.58
CA GLY A 290 0.44 17.13 -26.44
C GLY A 290 -0.04 16.55 -25.10
N ASP A 291 -0.70 15.39 -25.14
CA ASP A 291 -1.31 14.73 -23.97
C ASP A 291 -0.41 13.66 -23.32
N SER A 292 0.88 13.67 -23.67
CA SER A 292 1.91 12.88 -23.01
C SER A 292 1.91 13.07 -21.49
N PHE A 293 2.13 11.98 -20.75
CA PHE A 293 2.30 12.03 -19.30
C PHE A 293 3.75 12.30 -18.89
N ASP A 294 4.68 12.41 -19.85
CA ASP A 294 6.08 12.74 -19.57
C ASP A 294 6.26 14.24 -19.25
N ASN A 295 7.20 14.54 -18.34
CA ASN A 295 7.45 15.88 -17.81
C ASN A 295 6.21 16.57 -17.21
N THR A 296 5.27 15.80 -16.65
CA THR A 296 4.07 16.32 -15.95
C THR A 296 4.49 17.09 -14.70
N ILE A 297 3.92 18.28 -14.47
CA ILE A 297 4.20 19.09 -13.28
C ILE A 297 3.12 18.86 -12.24
N GLU A 298 3.52 18.37 -11.06
CA GLU A 298 2.65 18.19 -9.91
C GLU A 298 2.98 19.15 -8.77
N GLN A 299 1.96 19.51 -7.98
CA GLN A 299 2.12 20.32 -6.77
C GLN A 299 2.10 19.43 -5.53
N VAL A 300 3.22 19.39 -4.81
CA VAL A 300 3.33 18.69 -3.52
C VAL A 300 3.49 19.68 -2.38
N PRO A 301 3.04 19.38 -1.15
CA PRO A 301 3.27 20.24 0.00
C PRO A 301 4.77 20.52 0.18
N LEU A 302 5.12 21.79 0.42
CA LEU A 302 6.50 22.21 0.68
C LEU A 302 6.96 21.70 2.05
N ASN A 303 6.12 21.90 3.05
CA ASN A 303 6.34 21.40 4.40
C ASN A 303 5.66 20.04 4.54
N GLN A 304 6.44 19.04 4.91
CA GLN A 304 6.00 17.66 5.05
C GLN A 304 6.66 17.04 6.28
N GLY A 305 6.01 16.05 6.88
CA GLY A 305 6.60 15.28 7.96
C GLY A 305 6.16 13.82 7.98
N ILE A 306 7.01 13.02 8.62
CA ILE A 306 6.69 11.68 9.09
C ILE A 306 6.31 11.79 10.56
N PHE A 307 5.19 11.19 10.92
CA PHE A 307 4.60 11.30 12.24
C PHE A 307 4.33 9.94 12.83
N VAL A 308 4.35 9.89 14.16
CA VAL A 308 3.81 8.76 14.91
C VAL A 308 2.81 9.26 15.94
N LYS A 309 1.67 8.59 16.00
CA LYS A 309 0.60 8.83 16.97
C LYS A 309 0.55 7.65 17.92
N ASP A 310 0.75 7.89 19.22
CA ASP A 310 0.47 6.90 20.25
C ASP A 310 -1.01 6.98 20.63
N LEU A 311 -1.75 5.90 20.36
CA LEU A 311 -3.19 5.88 20.61
C LEU A 311 -3.55 5.53 22.06
N MET A 312 -2.57 5.23 22.91
CA MET A 312 -2.78 4.97 24.34
C MET A 312 -2.83 6.27 25.14
N ASP A 313 -1.86 7.17 24.95
CA ASP A 313 -1.80 8.47 25.65
C ASP A 313 -2.22 9.66 24.77
N ASN A 314 -2.52 9.40 23.50
CA ASN A 314 -2.92 10.39 22.51
C ASN A 314 -1.81 11.39 22.14
N SER A 315 -0.53 11.05 22.32
CA SER A 315 0.58 11.86 21.81
C SER A 315 0.63 11.85 20.28
N LEU A 316 1.07 12.96 19.70
CA LEU A 316 1.42 13.05 18.28
C LEU A 316 2.83 13.61 18.23
N ASP A 317 3.75 12.87 17.63
CA ASP A 317 5.16 13.19 17.62
C ASP A 317 5.67 13.29 16.19
N LEU A 318 6.48 14.31 15.92
CA LEU A 318 7.21 14.46 14.68
C LEU A 318 8.45 13.56 14.70
N VAL A 319 8.62 12.75 13.65
CA VAL A 319 9.74 11.83 13.48
C VAL A 319 10.81 12.43 12.58
N ALA A 320 10.41 13.03 11.47
CA ALA A 320 11.29 13.70 10.51
C ALA A 320 10.50 14.69 9.67
N SER A 321 11.14 15.76 9.20
CA SER A 321 10.46 16.79 8.40
C SER A 321 11.32 17.40 7.31
N THR A 322 10.66 17.93 6.27
CA THR A 322 11.29 18.81 5.27
C THR A 322 11.54 20.22 5.82
N TRP A 323 10.90 20.54 6.94
CA TRP A 323 11.15 21.74 7.73
C TRP A 323 12.17 21.43 8.84
N GLY A 324 13.21 22.24 9.01
CA GLY A 324 14.17 22.08 10.11
C GLY A 324 15.52 21.50 9.72
N GLY A 325 16.16 20.77 10.63
CA GLY A 325 17.58 20.39 10.55
C GLY A 325 17.88 19.03 9.91
N ASP A 326 16.86 18.24 9.56
CA ASP A 326 17.05 16.86 9.08
C ASP A 326 17.54 16.78 7.62
N GLY A 327 17.44 17.89 6.87
CA GLY A 327 17.91 18.00 5.48
C GLY A 327 16.99 17.34 4.45
N PHE A 328 15.81 16.85 4.84
CA PHE A 328 14.86 16.28 3.89
C PHE A 328 14.25 17.36 3.00
N THR A 329 14.02 16.95 1.76
CA THR A 329 13.40 17.77 0.71
C THR A 329 12.07 17.19 0.27
N ASP A 330 11.85 15.88 0.37
CA ASP A 330 10.59 15.22 0.02
C ASP A 330 10.42 13.86 0.71
N PHE A 331 9.15 13.44 0.86
CA PHE A 331 8.75 12.10 1.28
C PHE A 331 7.70 11.48 0.33
N VAL A 332 7.33 12.18 -0.75
CA VAL A 332 6.37 11.72 -1.73
C VAL A 332 7.10 11.17 -2.95
N TYR A 333 6.71 9.97 -3.36
CA TYR A 333 7.26 9.26 -4.50
C TYR A 333 6.15 8.94 -5.49
N TRP A 334 6.47 8.94 -6.78
CA TRP A 334 5.51 8.82 -7.85
C TRP A 334 5.81 7.59 -8.71
N GLY A 335 4.76 6.92 -9.17
CA GLY A 335 4.85 5.83 -10.13
C GLY A 335 3.73 5.90 -11.16
N PHE A 336 4.07 5.73 -12.43
CA PHE A 336 3.08 5.59 -13.50
C PHE A 336 2.63 4.13 -13.56
N THR A 337 1.41 3.87 -13.10
CA THR A 337 0.92 2.51 -12.84
C THR A 337 -0.50 2.34 -13.37
N GLY A 338 -0.98 1.12 -13.47
CA GLY A 338 -2.34 0.80 -13.96
C GLY A 338 -2.32 0.20 -15.36
N ARG A 339 -3.50 0.09 -15.97
CA ARG A 339 -3.69 -0.63 -17.23
C ARG A 339 -3.77 0.35 -18.41
N PRO A 340 -2.98 0.17 -19.48
CA PRO A 340 -3.20 0.89 -20.74
C PRO A 340 -4.51 0.48 -21.44
N PRO A 341 -5.07 1.33 -22.31
CA PRO A 341 -6.20 0.96 -23.17
C PRO A 341 -5.91 -0.32 -23.99
N GLY A 342 -6.92 -1.16 -24.23
CA GLY A 342 -6.78 -2.37 -25.09
C GLY A 342 -5.93 -3.54 -24.56
N VAL A 343 -5.35 -3.49 -23.36
CA VAL A 343 -4.47 -4.56 -22.83
C VAL A 343 -5.07 -5.31 -21.62
N GLY A 344 -5.43 -6.59 -21.77
CA GLY A 344 -5.75 -7.50 -20.64
C GLY A 344 -7.21 -7.52 -20.13
N HIS A 345 -8.19 -7.71 -21.01
CA HIS A 345 -9.64 -7.60 -20.71
C HIS A 345 -10.38 -8.89 -21.03
N GLY A 346 -11.37 -9.20 -20.18
CA GLY A 346 -12.50 -10.09 -20.49
C GLY A 346 -13.74 -9.26 -20.88
N ASP A 347 -14.95 -9.73 -20.58
CA ASP A 347 -16.22 -9.06 -20.96
C ASP A 347 -16.61 -7.83 -20.09
N ASP A 348 -15.72 -7.36 -19.21
CA ASP A 348 -15.97 -6.13 -18.44
C ASP A 348 -15.90 -4.91 -19.38
N PRO A 349 -16.89 -4.00 -19.36
CA PRO A 349 -16.91 -2.84 -20.25
C PRO A 349 -15.69 -1.94 -19.97
N GLU A 350 -15.03 -1.44 -21.02
CA GLU A 350 -13.80 -0.61 -20.91
C GLU A 350 -13.99 0.59 -19.95
N GLU A 351 -15.17 1.18 -19.93
CA GLU A 351 -15.52 2.32 -19.07
C GLU A 351 -15.48 2.02 -17.56
N SER A 352 -15.47 0.73 -17.18
CA SER A 352 -15.36 0.29 -15.79
C SER A 352 -13.92 0.07 -15.31
N LEU A 353 -12.92 0.23 -16.19
CA LEU A 353 -11.53 -0.09 -15.93
C LEU A 353 -10.70 1.19 -15.69
N GLU A 354 -9.95 1.24 -14.58
CA GLU A 354 -9.07 2.38 -14.27
C GLU A 354 -7.82 2.36 -15.14
N LEU A 355 -7.65 3.39 -15.97
CA LEU A 355 -6.48 3.53 -16.85
C LEU A 355 -5.18 3.79 -16.08
N ALA A 356 -4.06 3.58 -16.77
CA ALA A 356 -2.76 3.92 -16.24
C ALA A 356 -2.65 5.44 -16.00
N ARG A 357 -2.11 5.83 -14.84
CA ARG A 357 -1.90 7.23 -14.44
C ARG A 357 -0.80 7.34 -13.40
N TRP A 358 -0.31 8.56 -13.20
CA TRP A 358 0.56 8.90 -12.08
C TRP A 358 -0.16 8.67 -10.74
N ARG A 359 0.51 7.93 -9.84
CA ARG A 359 0.07 7.75 -8.46
C ARG A 359 1.21 8.09 -7.52
N SER A 360 0.90 8.87 -6.49
CA SER A 360 1.84 9.21 -5.44
C SER A 360 1.69 8.28 -4.24
N THR A 361 2.78 8.11 -3.50
CA THR A 361 2.76 7.43 -2.22
C THR A 361 3.90 7.92 -1.33
N SER A 362 3.74 7.72 -0.03
CA SER A 362 4.80 7.92 0.96
C SER A 362 5.02 6.60 1.67
N PHE A 363 6.26 6.25 1.97
CA PHE A 363 6.57 4.93 2.52
C PHE A 363 6.96 5.04 3.98
N VAL A 364 6.12 4.49 4.86
CA VAL A 364 6.31 4.45 6.31
C VAL A 364 5.95 3.08 6.83
N ALA A 365 6.76 2.53 7.74
CA ALA A 365 6.52 1.27 8.43
C ALA A 365 6.88 1.46 9.90
N GLY A 366 6.05 0.97 10.81
CA GLY A 366 6.17 1.27 12.24
C GLY A 366 5.99 0.05 13.13
N ASP A 367 6.81 -0.01 14.17
CA ASP A 367 6.79 -1.07 15.19
C ASP A 367 7.19 -0.49 16.55
N ASN A 368 6.29 -0.58 17.52
CA ASN A 368 6.52 -0.17 18.91
C ASN A 368 7.06 1.27 19.05
N GLY A 369 6.49 2.19 18.27
CA GLY A 369 6.85 3.61 18.26
C GLY A 369 8.12 3.97 17.47
N MET A 370 8.83 2.97 16.94
CA MET A 370 9.88 3.19 15.94
C MET A 370 9.24 3.30 14.55
N VAL A 371 9.78 4.17 13.70
CA VAL A 371 9.30 4.38 12.34
C VAL A 371 10.47 4.28 11.37
N ALA A 372 10.37 3.31 10.46
CA ALA A 372 11.20 3.21 9.28
C ALA A 372 10.48 3.89 8.11
N PHE A 373 11.16 4.74 7.35
CA PHE A 373 10.54 5.49 6.27
C PHE A 373 11.50 5.77 5.13
N LYS A 374 10.94 6.05 3.95
CA LYS A 374 11.69 6.52 2.78
C LYS A 374 11.64 8.05 2.70
N GLY A 375 12.79 8.68 2.49
CA GLY A 375 12.89 10.14 2.35
C GLY A 375 14.00 10.57 1.39
N SER A 376 13.86 11.76 0.83
CA SER A 376 14.82 12.34 -0.12
C SER A 376 15.50 13.57 0.45
N LYS A 377 16.83 13.62 0.37
CA LYS A 377 17.68 14.79 0.63
C LYS A 377 18.26 15.24 -0.71
N GLU A 378 17.63 16.22 -1.34
CA GLU A 378 17.91 16.62 -2.72
C GLU A 378 17.76 15.43 -3.69
N GLU A 379 18.80 15.07 -4.44
CA GLU A 379 18.78 13.97 -5.41
C GLU A 379 19.05 12.58 -4.80
N ILE A 380 19.33 12.51 -3.49
CA ILE A 380 19.59 11.27 -2.77
C ILE A 380 18.34 10.84 -2.01
N PHE A 381 17.77 9.71 -2.41
CA PHE A 381 16.76 9.02 -1.60
C PHE A 381 17.43 8.01 -0.65
N GLY A 382 16.77 7.70 0.45
CA GLY A 382 17.23 6.68 1.39
C GLY A 382 16.12 6.10 2.25
N LEU A 383 16.48 5.07 3.00
CA LEU A 383 15.69 4.52 4.09
C LEU A 383 16.28 4.97 5.43
N TYR A 384 15.40 5.39 6.32
CA TYR A 384 15.75 5.95 7.61
C TYR A 384 14.93 5.29 8.71
N LEU A 385 15.47 5.29 9.92
CA LEU A 385 14.81 4.78 11.11
C LEU A 385 14.94 5.80 12.23
N ALA A 386 13.83 6.13 12.88
CA ALA A 386 13.84 7.00 14.03
C ALA A 386 12.75 6.61 15.02
N LYS A 387 12.94 7.03 16.27
CA LYS A 387 11.90 7.06 17.29
C LYS A 387 11.42 8.49 17.47
N ALA A 388 10.14 8.67 17.79
CA ALA A 388 9.62 9.95 18.25
C ALA A 388 10.53 10.61 19.31
N LEU A 389 10.95 11.85 19.02
CA LEU A 389 11.51 12.86 19.95
C LEU A 389 12.63 12.43 20.91
N SER A 390 13.33 11.30 20.68
CA SER A 390 14.30 10.80 21.67
C SER A 390 15.56 10.11 21.14
N ASP A 391 15.62 9.71 19.88
CA ASP A 391 16.81 9.04 19.30
C ASP A 391 17.32 9.77 18.05
N PRO A 392 18.63 9.76 17.77
CA PRO A 392 19.15 10.31 16.53
C PRO A 392 18.55 9.55 15.33
N LEU A 393 18.17 10.31 14.29
CA LEU A 393 17.78 9.75 13.00
C LEU A 393 18.90 8.84 12.48
N LEU A 394 18.58 7.56 12.28
CA LEU A 394 19.51 6.58 11.74
C LEU A 394 19.28 6.43 10.23
N THR A 395 20.30 6.73 9.43
CA THR A 395 20.33 6.32 8.03
C THR A 395 20.56 4.82 7.95
N LEU A 396 19.65 4.09 7.30
CA LEU A 396 19.77 2.65 7.08
C LEU A 396 20.56 2.36 5.80
N ALA A 397 20.21 3.05 4.71
CA ALA A 397 20.87 3.01 3.41
C ALA A 397 20.40 4.19 2.54
N GLU A 398 21.30 4.74 1.73
CA GLU A 398 21.02 5.82 0.78
C GLU A 398 21.44 5.41 -0.65
N LYS A 399 20.83 6.06 -1.66
CA LYS A 399 21.26 5.94 -3.05
C LYS A 399 22.75 6.24 -3.16
N GLY A 400 23.51 5.38 -3.83
CA GLY A 400 24.94 5.55 -4.04
C GLY A 400 25.82 4.95 -2.94
N ASP A 401 25.26 4.55 -1.79
CA ASP A 401 26.00 3.72 -0.83
C ASP A 401 26.45 2.42 -1.49
N ASP A 402 27.58 1.86 -1.05
CA ASP A 402 28.07 0.58 -1.55
C ASP A 402 27.08 -0.54 -1.18
N GLY A 403 26.73 -1.38 -2.16
CA GLY A 403 25.77 -2.46 -1.99
C GLY A 403 26.15 -3.48 -0.93
N SER A 404 27.45 -3.61 -0.59
CA SER A 404 27.93 -4.48 0.50
C SER A 404 27.36 -4.13 1.88
N LEU A 405 26.79 -2.94 2.04
CA LEU A 405 25.98 -2.57 3.21
C LEU A 405 24.75 -3.48 3.37
N ILE A 406 24.14 -3.91 2.27
CA ILE A 406 22.93 -4.72 2.22
C ILE A 406 23.26 -6.18 1.92
N ASP A 407 24.12 -6.44 0.92
CA ASP A 407 24.51 -7.78 0.49
C ASP A 407 26.02 -7.82 0.18
N PRO A 408 26.83 -8.63 0.89
CA PRO A 408 28.27 -8.73 0.64
C PRO A 408 28.65 -9.02 -0.82
N ASP A 409 27.80 -9.73 -1.57
CA ASP A 409 28.04 -10.05 -2.99
C ASP A 409 27.85 -8.81 -3.89
N ALA A 410 27.28 -7.72 -3.37
CA ALA A 410 27.09 -6.44 -4.04
C ALA A 410 28.28 -5.47 -3.89
N THR A 411 29.44 -5.96 -3.47
CA THR A 411 30.62 -5.10 -3.24
C THR A 411 31.00 -4.37 -4.54
N GLY A 412 31.12 -3.03 -4.49
CA GLY A 412 31.40 -2.21 -5.67
C GLY A 412 30.20 -1.97 -6.59
N MET A 413 29.00 -2.44 -6.23
CA MET A 413 27.74 -2.10 -6.87
C MET A 413 26.99 -1.08 -6.00
N PRO A 414 26.93 0.21 -6.35
CA PRO A 414 26.17 1.19 -5.58
C PRO A 414 24.67 0.90 -5.57
N ILE A 415 23.99 1.30 -4.50
CA ILE A 415 22.53 1.21 -4.37
C ILE A 415 21.86 2.15 -5.38
N THR A 416 20.99 1.59 -6.22
CA THR A 416 20.26 2.29 -7.28
C THR A 416 18.76 2.40 -7.02
N ALA A 417 18.19 1.56 -6.14
CA ALA A 417 16.81 1.65 -5.69
C ALA A 417 16.62 1.11 -4.27
N LEU A 418 15.68 1.70 -3.53
CA LEU A 418 15.25 1.25 -2.20
C LEU A 418 13.73 1.33 -2.06
N GLY A 419 13.14 0.34 -1.39
CA GLY A 419 11.72 0.29 -1.07
C GLY A 419 11.46 -0.27 0.32
N ILE A 420 10.38 0.21 0.93
CA ILE A 420 9.84 -0.30 2.20
C ILE A 420 8.32 -0.29 2.09
N GLU A 421 7.68 -1.26 2.72
CA GLU A 421 6.23 -1.37 2.75
C GLU A 421 5.65 -1.13 4.13
N ARG A 422 4.37 -0.74 4.20
CA ARG A 422 3.75 -0.28 5.46
C ARG A 422 3.78 -1.28 6.61
N ASP A 423 3.80 -2.57 6.31
CA ASP A 423 3.93 -3.67 7.29
C ASP A 423 5.29 -4.36 7.18
N GLY A 424 6.24 -3.73 6.49
CA GLY A 424 7.62 -4.17 6.35
C GLY A 424 8.41 -4.02 7.64
N PHE A 425 7.89 -3.36 8.67
CA PHE A 425 8.51 -3.29 9.99
C PHE A 425 7.56 -3.81 11.07
N ARG A 426 7.80 -5.03 11.58
CA ARG A 426 6.95 -5.72 12.55
C ARG A 426 7.76 -6.58 13.50
N ASN A 427 7.49 -6.48 14.80
CA ASN A 427 8.08 -7.33 15.83
C ASN A 427 9.62 -7.37 15.76
N GLY A 428 10.23 -6.19 15.59
CA GLY A 428 11.67 -6.00 15.43
C GLY A 428 12.24 -6.45 14.09
N TRP A 429 11.45 -7.00 13.17
CA TRP A 429 11.90 -7.36 11.82
C TRP A 429 11.61 -6.25 10.83
N LEU A 430 12.63 -5.81 10.10
CA LEU A 430 12.54 -4.86 9.02
C LEU A 430 12.80 -5.57 7.69
N ALA A 431 11.86 -5.49 6.75
CA ALA A 431 11.92 -5.97 5.39
C ALA A 431 11.97 -4.78 4.41
N ILE A 432 12.94 -4.81 3.51
CA ILE A 432 13.17 -3.78 2.49
C ILE A 432 13.37 -4.44 1.12
N SER A 433 13.10 -3.72 0.05
CA SER A 433 13.62 -4.06 -1.28
C SER A 433 14.79 -3.15 -1.61
N ALA A 434 15.82 -3.70 -2.27
CA ALA A 434 16.95 -2.92 -2.76
C ALA A 434 17.40 -3.42 -4.13
N SER A 435 17.89 -2.50 -4.95
CA SER A 435 18.62 -2.79 -6.18
C SER A 435 19.99 -2.11 -6.12
N MET A 436 21.00 -2.81 -6.65
CA MET A 436 22.39 -2.38 -6.69
C MET A 436 22.93 -2.69 -8.08
N ALA A 437 23.65 -1.75 -8.69
CA ALA A 437 24.19 -1.95 -10.03
C ALA A 437 25.43 -1.10 -10.30
N ASN A 438 26.30 -1.59 -11.16
CA ASN A 438 27.37 -0.83 -11.80
C ASN A 438 27.27 -0.98 -13.33
N ASP A 439 28.31 -0.60 -14.06
CA ASP A 439 28.30 -0.66 -15.54
C ASP A 439 28.28 -2.09 -16.10
N GLU A 440 28.60 -3.11 -15.30
CA GLU A 440 28.82 -4.49 -15.73
C GLU A 440 27.78 -5.47 -15.14
N GLU A 441 27.35 -5.22 -13.90
CA GLU A 441 26.57 -6.14 -13.08
C GLU A 441 25.39 -5.41 -12.41
N SER A 442 24.31 -6.14 -12.19
CA SER A 442 23.18 -5.66 -11.37
C SER A 442 22.59 -6.78 -10.54
N MET A 443 22.05 -6.40 -9.39
CA MET A 443 21.32 -7.30 -8.49
C MET A 443 20.18 -6.57 -7.81
N ALA A 444 19.11 -7.30 -7.52
CA ALA A 444 17.97 -6.79 -6.78
C ALA A 444 17.37 -7.89 -5.91
N GLY A 445 16.82 -7.50 -4.77
CA GLY A 445 16.28 -8.46 -3.82
C GLY A 445 15.40 -7.84 -2.75
N VAL A 446 14.76 -8.71 -1.97
CA VAL A 446 14.06 -8.37 -0.74
C VAL A 446 14.90 -8.87 0.44
N TYR A 447 15.27 -7.95 1.32
CA TYR A 447 16.18 -8.17 2.43
C TYR A 447 15.45 -7.99 3.75
N VAL A 448 15.81 -8.80 4.75
CA VAL A 448 15.16 -8.76 6.07
C VAL A 448 16.21 -8.74 7.17
N THR A 449 16.14 -7.78 8.10
CA THR A 449 17.04 -7.66 9.25
C THR A 449 16.27 -7.48 10.55
N ARG A 450 16.94 -7.70 11.70
CA ARG A 450 16.38 -7.32 13.00
C ARG A 450 16.85 -5.93 13.38
N VAL A 451 15.91 -5.06 13.69
CA VAL A 451 16.14 -3.79 14.36
C VAL A 451 16.20 -4.08 15.87
N PRO A 452 17.32 -3.80 16.56
CA PRO A 452 17.42 -3.99 18.00
C PRO A 452 16.34 -3.20 18.75
N GLU A 453 15.86 -3.75 19.87
CA GLU A 453 14.89 -3.01 20.70
C GLU A 453 15.46 -1.65 21.15
N PRO A 454 14.62 -0.61 21.32
CA PRO A 454 15.04 0.76 21.58
C PRO A 454 16.07 0.91 22.72
N GLY A 455 15.97 0.11 23.78
CA GLY A 455 16.93 0.12 24.89
C GLY A 455 18.37 -0.28 24.50
N THR A 456 18.53 -0.96 23.37
CA THR A 456 19.83 -1.41 22.82
C THR A 456 20.40 -0.40 21.82
N LEU A 457 19.55 0.35 21.11
CA LEU A 457 19.98 1.38 20.15
C LEU A 457 20.73 2.54 20.82
N ALA A 458 20.33 2.92 22.05
CA ALA A 458 21.08 3.88 22.87
C ALA A 458 22.52 3.43 23.19
N LEU A 459 22.76 2.12 23.32
CA LEU A 459 24.11 1.54 23.50
C LEU A 459 24.89 1.47 22.18
N PHE A 460 24.23 1.22 21.05
CA PHE A 460 24.85 1.21 19.72
C PHE A 460 25.23 2.60 19.22
N GLY A 461 24.44 3.64 19.51
CA GLY A 461 24.77 5.04 19.18
C GLY A 461 26.09 5.51 19.82
N ILE A 462 26.37 5.06 21.05
CA ILE A 462 27.64 5.31 21.74
C ILE A 462 28.79 4.54 21.08
N ALA A 463 28.56 3.31 20.63
CA ALA A 463 29.58 2.49 19.97
C ALA A 463 29.92 2.97 18.54
N ALA A 464 28.91 3.39 17.76
CA ALA A 464 29.08 3.90 16.39
C ALA A 464 29.80 5.26 16.35
N ALA A 465 29.49 6.17 17.30
CA ALA A 465 30.24 7.41 17.46
C ALA A 465 31.71 7.16 17.84
N GLY A 466 31.99 6.13 18.66
CA GLY A 466 33.36 5.71 19.00
C GLY A 466 34.14 5.13 17.83
N LEU A 467 33.47 4.47 16.87
CA LEU A 467 34.06 3.92 15.65
C LEU A 467 34.30 4.99 14.58
N ALA A 468 33.38 5.95 14.43
CA ALA A 468 33.57 7.11 13.54
C ALA A 468 34.75 7.99 13.98
N TRP A 469 35.00 8.11 15.29
CA TRP A 469 36.14 8.87 15.81
C TRP A 469 37.49 8.15 15.63
N ARG A 470 37.49 6.82 15.49
CA ARG A 470 38.72 6.05 15.17
C ARG A 470 39.08 6.02 13.69
N ARG A 471 38.14 6.32 12.77
CA ARG A 471 38.40 6.38 11.32
C ARG A 471 38.91 7.73 10.81
N ARG A 472 39.01 8.76 11.67
CA ARG A 472 39.60 10.07 11.36
C ARG A 472 41.01 10.29 11.97
N LYS A 473 41.83 9.25 12.05
CA LYS A 473 43.27 9.39 12.30
C LYS A 473 44.08 8.58 11.31
#